data_AF-A0A7S2FN56-F1
#
_entry.id   AF-A0A7S2FN56-F1
#
_cell.length_a   1.000
_cell.length_b   1.000
_cell.length_c   1.000
_cell.angle_alpha   90.00
_cell.angle_beta   90.00
_cell.angle_gamma   90.00
#
_symmetry.space_group_name_H-M   'P 1'
#
loop_
_entity.id
_entity.type
_entity.pdbx_description
1 polymer ?
#
loop_
_entity_poly.entity_id
_entity_poly.type
_entity_poly.pdbx_seq_one_letter_code
_entity_poly.pdbx_strand_id
1 'polypeptide(L)'
;QLEALVRLSESLAKVELSPSVQHRHVQEALRLFKVSTMSAASYSTNSAMEFANDETQKQVERAEAFLKHRLPLHSKVNTNRIVEEATHQHYSAPAVRKAMGIMVIRNQLREYNHGRLVERLR
;
A
#
# COMPACT_ATOMS: atom_id res chain seq x y z
N GLN A 1 -22.22 13.82 2.31
CA GLN A 1 -20.80 14.16 2.53
C GLN A 1 -20.64 15.46 3.29
N LEU A 2 -21.28 16.57 2.86
CA LEU A 2 -21.27 17.84 3.60
C LEU A 2 -21.73 17.70 5.05
N GLU A 3 -22.80 16.95 5.32
CA GLU A 3 -23.30 16.70 6.68
C GLU A 3 -22.25 16.03 7.59
N ALA A 4 -21.46 15.09 7.05
CA ALA A 4 -20.40 14.42 7.81
C ALA A 4 -19.26 15.40 8.19
N LEU A 5 -18.97 16.35 7.31
CA LEU A 5 -17.95 17.38 7.54
C LEU A 5 -18.41 18.39 8.61
N VAL A 6 -19.70 18.74 8.61
CA VAL A 6 -20.33 19.55 9.66
C VAL A 6 -20.25 18.82 11.00
N ARG A 7 -20.63 17.54 11.07
CA ARG A 7 -20.54 16.74 12.30
C ARG A 7 -19.10 16.63 12.84
N LEU A 8 -18.11 16.43 11.96
CA LEU A 8 -16.70 16.44 12.35
C LEU A 8 -16.27 17.79 12.96
N SER A 9 -16.67 18.88 12.33
CA SER A 9 -16.35 20.24 12.80
C SER A 9 -17.00 20.53 14.17
N GLU A 10 -18.23 20.08 14.38
CA GLU A 10 -18.92 20.16 15.67
C GLU A 10 -18.29 19.27 16.75
N SER A 11 -17.89 18.05 16.40
CA SER A 11 -17.18 17.15 17.32
C SER A 11 -15.85 17.74 17.77
N LEU A 12 -15.10 18.37 16.87
CA LEU A 12 -13.86 19.09 17.22
C LEU A 12 -14.14 20.27 18.15
N ALA A 13 -15.17 21.07 17.86
CA ALA A 13 -15.59 22.16 18.74
C ALA A 13 -15.99 21.66 20.14
N LYS A 14 -16.69 20.52 20.22
CA LYS A 14 -17.10 19.89 21.50
C LYS A 14 -15.90 19.42 22.32
N VAL A 15 -14.87 18.84 21.70
CA VAL A 15 -13.65 18.39 22.39
C VAL A 15 -12.91 19.57 23.00
N GLU A 16 -12.91 20.72 22.32
CA GLU A 16 -12.31 21.95 22.82
C GLU A 16 -13.24 22.75 23.76
N LEU A 17 -14.40 22.20 24.13
CA LEU A 17 -15.45 22.86 24.94
C LEU A 17 -15.87 24.24 24.37
N SER A 18 -15.74 24.41 23.06
CA SER A 18 -16.12 25.65 22.38
C SER A 18 -17.64 25.68 22.16
N PRO A 19 -18.33 26.75 22.58
CA PRO A 19 -19.79 26.86 22.42
C PRO A 19 -20.21 27.04 20.96
N SER A 20 -19.28 27.43 20.08
CA SER A 20 -19.51 27.60 18.65
C SER A 20 -18.38 27.02 17.80
N VAL A 21 -18.71 26.64 16.57
CA VAL A 21 -17.73 26.14 15.60
C VAL A 21 -16.96 27.33 15.02
N GLN A 22 -15.65 27.34 15.25
CA GLN A 22 -14.74 28.33 14.66
C GLN A 22 -14.11 27.82 13.37
N HIS A 23 -13.55 28.74 12.58
CA HIS A 23 -12.92 28.43 11.30
C HIS A 23 -11.82 27.36 11.42
N ARG A 24 -11.07 27.34 12.53
CA ARG A 24 -10.03 26.33 12.81
C ARG A 24 -10.55 24.89 12.80
N HIS A 25 -11.75 24.65 13.35
CA HIS A 25 -12.33 23.31 13.41
C HIS A 25 -12.73 22.82 12.02
N VAL A 26 -13.22 23.73 11.17
CA VAL A 26 -13.59 23.42 9.79
C VAL A 26 -12.35 23.10 8.97
N GLN A 27 -11.27 23.88 9.12
CA GLN A 27 -10.01 23.60 8.45
C GLN A 27 -9.45 22.23 8.85
N GLU A 28 -9.48 21.91 10.14
CA GLU A 28 -8.98 20.64 10.64
C GLU A 28 -9.87 19.46 10.21
N ALA A 29 -11.19 19.61 10.23
CA ALA A 29 -12.11 18.62 9.68
C ALA A 29 -11.88 18.37 8.19
N LEU A 30 -11.62 19.43 7.39
CA LEU A 30 -11.31 19.30 5.97
C LEU A 30 -9.97 18.58 5.74
N ARG A 31 -8.97 18.86 6.57
CA ARG A 31 -7.66 18.20 6.54
C ARG A 31 -7.80 16.71 6.84
N LEU A 32 -8.49 16.35 7.93
CA LEU A 32 -8.77 14.96 8.31
C LEU A 32 -9.57 14.22 7.23
N PHE A 33 -10.58 14.89 6.65
CA PHE A 33 -11.37 14.32 5.57
C PHE A 33 -10.51 13.98 4.35
N LYS A 34 -9.63 14.88 3.91
CA LYS A 34 -8.72 14.65 2.78
C LYS A 34 -7.76 13.49 3.02
N VAL A 35 -7.19 13.39 4.23
CA VAL A 35 -6.32 12.27 4.59
C VAL A 35 -7.11 10.95 4.60
N SER A 36 -8.32 10.97 5.17
CA SER A 36 -9.18 9.78 5.22
C SER A 36 -9.61 9.31 3.84
N THR A 37 -9.95 10.20 2.91
CA THR A 37 -10.32 9.80 1.53
C THR A 37 -9.12 9.32 0.72
N MET A 38 -7.95 9.94 0.86
CA MET A 38 -6.73 9.50 0.19
C MET A 38 -6.27 8.12 0.71
N SER A 39 -6.33 7.92 2.03
CA SER A 39 -6.08 6.63 2.64
C SER A 39 -7.14 5.61 2.21
N ALA A 40 -8.43 5.93 2.29
CA ALA A 40 -9.50 5.01 1.91
C ALA A 40 -9.47 4.63 0.42
N ALA A 41 -9.09 5.54 -0.48
CA ALA A 41 -8.86 5.21 -1.88
C ALA A 41 -7.70 4.21 -2.05
N SER A 42 -6.64 4.35 -1.24
CA SER A 42 -5.51 3.41 -1.22
C SER A 42 -5.89 2.07 -0.56
N TYR A 43 -6.73 2.08 0.47
CA TYR A 43 -7.21 0.89 1.18
C TYR A 43 -8.28 0.12 0.41
N SER A 44 -9.13 0.78 -0.38
CA SER A 44 -10.17 0.13 -1.21
C SER A 44 -9.57 -0.83 -2.24
N THR A 45 -8.34 -0.59 -2.70
CA THR A 45 -7.61 -1.53 -3.55
C THR A 45 -7.11 -2.75 -2.77
N ASN A 46 -6.96 -2.64 -1.45
CA ASN A 46 -6.32 -3.66 -0.61
C ASN A 46 -7.31 -4.48 0.25
N SER A 47 -8.49 -3.94 0.59
CA SER A 47 -9.44 -4.57 1.54
C SER A 47 -10.29 -5.70 0.93
N ALA A 48 -10.47 -5.74 -0.40
CA ALA A 48 -11.05 -6.92 -1.06
C ALA A 48 -10.13 -8.16 -0.99
N MET A 49 -8.88 -7.99 -0.52
CA MET A 49 -7.86 -9.03 -0.49
C MET A 49 -7.68 -9.68 0.89
N GLU A 50 -8.46 -9.28 1.92
CA GLU A 50 -8.20 -9.69 3.31
C GLU A 50 -8.82 -11.05 3.72
N PHE A 51 -9.75 -11.59 2.93
CA PHE A 51 -10.43 -12.87 3.23
C PHE A 51 -9.89 -14.08 2.45
N ALA A 52 -8.91 -13.88 1.55
CA ALA A 52 -8.25 -14.97 0.80
C ALA A 52 -6.87 -15.36 1.41
N ASN A 53 -6.63 -14.98 2.68
CA ASN A 53 -5.28 -14.62 3.13
C ASN A 53 -4.32 -15.78 3.46
N ASP A 54 -4.71 -16.92 4.04
CA ASP A 54 -3.66 -17.88 4.49
C ASP A 54 -2.93 -18.57 3.32
N GLU A 55 -3.68 -19.06 2.33
CA GLU A 55 -3.07 -19.73 1.17
C GLU A 55 -2.35 -18.72 0.26
N THR A 56 -2.94 -17.53 0.06
CA THR A 56 -2.28 -16.47 -0.73
C THR A 56 -1.06 -15.92 -0.02
N GLN A 57 -1.07 -15.82 1.32
CA GLN A 57 0.09 -15.41 2.11
C GLN A 57 1.22 -16.44 2.02
N LYS A 58 0.92 -17.74 2.10
CA LYS A 58 1.90 -18.81 1.84
C LYS A 58 2.48 -18.74 0.42
N GLN A 59 1.66 -18.43 -0.59
CA GLN A 59 2.14 -18.23 -1.96
C GLN A 59 3.04 -16.99 -2.08
N VAL A 60 2.71 -15.90 -1.38
CA VAL A 60 3.53 -14.68 -1.32
C VAL A 60 4.86 -14.92 -0.63
N GLU A 61 4.88 -15.67 0.48
CA GLU A 61 6.12 -16.02 1.19
C GLU A 61 7.06 -16.88 0.34
N ARG A 62 6.51 -17.86 -0.40
CA ARG A 62 7.31 -18.65 -1.37
C ARG A 62 7.84 -17.78 -2.50
N ALA A 63 7.03 -16.86 -3.02
CA ALA A 63 7.46 -15.91 -4.04
C ALA A 63 8.57 -14.97 -3.51
N GLU A 64 8.47 -14.52 -2.25
CA GLU A 64 9.51 -13.69 -1.60
C GLU A 64 10.84 -14.45 -1.49
N ALA A 65 10.81 -15.73 -1.10
CA ALA A 65 12.00 -16.58 -1.05
C ALA A 65 12.65 -16.76 -2.43
N PHE A 66 11.83 -16.98 -3.47
CA PHE A 66 12.29 -17.07 -4.85
C PHE A 66 12.97 -15.77 -5.32
N LEU A 67 12.34 -14.60 -5.07
CA LEU A 67 12.90 -13.31 -5.42
C LEU A 67 14.25 -13.06 -4.72
N LYS A 68 14.38 -13.41 -3.44
CA LYS A 68 15.64 -13.29 -2.69
C LYS A 68 16.75 -14.19 -3.23
N HIS A 69 16.41 -15.38 -3.75
CA HIS A 69 17.40 -16.27 -4.36
C HIS A 69 17.81 -15.80 -5.77
N ARG A 70 16.85 -15.27 -6.55
CA ARG A 70 17.07 -14.86 -7.94
C ARG A 70 17.74 -13.50 -8.10
N LEU A 71 17.53 -12.57 -7.15
CA LEU A 71 18.12 -11.22 -7.17
C LEU A 71 19.33 -11.16 -6.23
N PRO A 72 20.57 -11.20 -6.74
CA PRO A 72 21.75 -10.85 -5.96
C PRO A 72 21.67 -9.41 -5.46
N LEU A 73 22.38 -9.11 -4.37
CA LEU A 73 22.53 -7.74 -3.87
C LEU A 73 23.03 -6.82 -4.99
N HIS A 74 22.41 -5.64 -5.13
CA HIS A 74 22.70 -4.61 -6.14
C HIS A 74 22.48 -5.04 -7.60
N SER A 75 21.84 -6.19 -7.86
CA SER A 75 21.47 -6.59 -9.21
C SER A 75 20.23 -5.85 -9.68
N LYS A 76 20.27 -5.38 -10.93
CA LYS A 76 19.19 -4.67 -11.61
C LYS A 76 18.50 -5.61 -12.58
N VAL A 77 17.21 -5.88 -12.35
CA VAL A 77 16.43 -6.78 -13.21
C VAL A 77 15.12 -6.11 -13.62
N ASN A 78 14.68 -6.40 -14.85
CA ASN A 78 13.41 -5.90 -15.35
C ASN A 78 12.25 -6.65 -14.67
N THR A 79 11.24 -5.91 -14.22
CA THR A 79 10.09 -6.46 -13.52
C THR A 79 9.29 -7.44 -14.37
N ASN A 80 9.15 -7.18 -15.67
CA ASN A 80 8.46 -8.09 -16.59
C ASN A 80 9.17 -9.44 -16.71
N ARG A 81 10.51 -9.41 -16.80
CA ARG A 81 11.31 -10.66 -16.87
C ARG A 81 11.16 -11.51 -15.62
N ILE A 82 11.14 -10.87 -14.45
CA ILE A 82 10.96 -11.58 -13.17
C ILE A 82 9.57 -12.21 -13.09
N VAL A 83 8.53 -11.50 -13.55
CA VAL A 83 7.16 -12.01 -13.56
C VAL A 83 6.99 -13.16 -14.56
N GLU A 84 7.61 -13.08 -15.74
CA GLU A 84 7.65 -14.16 -16.73
C GLU A 84 8.35 -15.40 -16.17
N GLU A 85 9.56 -15.25 -15.61
CA GLU A 85 10.31 -16.33 -14.97
C GLU A 85 9.53 -16.98 -13.81
N ALA A 86 8.87 -16.18 -12.98
CA ALA A 86 8.03 -16.68 -11.90
C ALA A 86 6.83 -17.48 -12.43
N THR A 87 6.24 -17.05 -13.54
CA THR A 87 5.14 -17.76 -14.21
C THR A 87 5.62 -19.12 -14.75
N HIS A 88 6.84 -19.18 -15.31
CA HIS A 88 7.46 -20.44 -15.75
C HIS A 88 7.71 -21.44 -14.60
N GLN A 89 7.92 -20.94 -13.38
CA GLN A 89 8.13 -21.77 -12.18
C GLN A 89 6.84 -22.06 -11.40
N HIS A 90 5.67 -21.92 -12.05
CA HIS A 90 4.36 -22.16 -11.46
C HIS A 90 4.00 -21.24 -10.27
N TYR A 91 4.65 -20.10 -10.12
CA TYR A 91 4.23 -19.10 -9.14
C TYR A 91 3.09 -18.24 -9.69
N SER A 92 2.16 -17.88 -8.81
CA SER A 92 1.04 -17.01 -9.14
C SER A 92 1.55 -15.58 -9.40
N ALA A 93 1.35 -15.07 -10.62
CA ALA A 93 1.71 -13.70 -11.01
C ALA A 93 1.20 -12.61 -10.03
N PRO A 94 -0.05 -12.65 -9.53
CA PRO A 94 -0.49 -11.69 -8.52
C PRO A 94 0.24 -11.83 -7.17
N ALA A 95 0.61 -13.05 -6.76
CA ALA A 95 1.38 -13.27 -5.53
C ALA A 95 2.80 -12.68 -5.64
N VAL A 96 3.43 -12.80 -6.82
CA VAL A 96 4.77 -12.26 -7.08
C VAL A 96 4.76 -10.73 -7.07
N ARG A 97 3.76 -10.09 -7.72
CA ARG A 97 3.62 -8.63 -7.68
C ARG A 97 3.37 -8.13 -6.24
N LYS A 98 2.56 -8.85 -5.46
CA LYS A 98 2.31 -8.53 -4.05
C LYS A 98 3.59 -8.68 -3.21
N ALA A 99 4.36 -9.74 -3.42
CA ALA A 99 5.66 -9.93 -2.77
C ALA A 99 6.64 -8.80 -3.09
N MET A 100 6.74 -8.39 -4.37
CA MET A 100 7.57 -7.25 -4.77
C MET A 100 7.16 -5.96 -4.06
N GLY A 101 5.86 -5.64 -4.04
CA GLY A 101 5.36 -4.44 -3.34
C GLY A 101 5.68 -4.45 -1.85
N ILE A 102 5.53 -5.61 -1.19
CA ILE A 102 5.90 -5.78 0.23
C ILE A 102 7.41 -5.56 0.43
N MET A 103 8.26 -6.11 -0.45
CA MET A 103 9.72 -5.93 -0.37
C MET A 103 10.15 -4.48 -0.62
N VAL A 104 9.43 -3.72 -1.45
CA VAL A 104 9.65 -2.28 -1.66
C VAL A 104 9.30 -1.49 -0.39
N ILE A 105 8.16 -1.78 0.24
CA ILE A 105 7.76 -1.16 1.52
C ILE A 105 8.77 -1.49 2.63
N ARG A 106 9.31 -2.72 2.65
CA ARG A 106 10.37 -3.15 3.58
C ARG A 106 11.77 -2.62 3.23
N ASN A 107 11.89 -1.77 2.21
CA ASN A 107 13.15 -1.19 1.74
C ASN A 107 14.23 -2.24 1.36
N GLN A 108 13.78 -3.43 0.91
CA GLN A 108 14.64 -4.51 0.39
C GLN A 108 14.81 -4.41 -1.12
N LEU A 109 13.77 -3.94 -1.83
CA LEU A 109 13.80 -3.64 -3.25
C LEU A 109 13.59 -2.15 -3.49
N ARG A 110 14.22 -1.62 -4.53
CA ARG A 110 13.98 -0.27 -5.03
C ARG A 110 13.55 -0.34 -6.48
N GLU A 111 12.44 0.30 -6.78
CA GLU A 111 11.91 0.44 -8.13
C GLU A 111 12.50 1.67 -8.82
N TYR A 112 12.82 1.51 -10.09
CA TYR A 112 13.31 2.54 -11.01
C TYR A 112 12.43 2.55 -12.26
N ASN A 113 12.40 3.70 -12.96
CA ASN A 113 11.68 3.88 -14.22
C ASN A 113 10.18 3.50 -14.13
N HIS A 114 9.48 4.07 -13.14
CA HIS A 114 8.05 3.79 -12.88
C HIS A 114 7.73 2.29 -12.71
N GLY A 115 8.58 1.55 -11.98
CA GLY A 115 8.36 0.13 -11.69
C GLY A 115 8.77 -0.83 -12.82
N ARG A 116 9.52 -0.36 -13.83
CA ARG A 116 10.05 -1.23 -14.89
C ARG A 116 11.32 -1.98 -14.49
N LEU A 117 12.07 -1.44 -13.53
CA LEU A 117 13.35 -1.99 -13.12
C LEU A 117 13.40 -2.06 -11.59
N VAL A 118 13.85 -3.19 -11.06
CA VAL A 118 14.04 -3.40 -9.62
C VAL A 118 15.49 -3.65 -9.31
N GLU A 119 15.96 -3.02 -8.25
CA GLU A 119 17.29 -3.21 -7.68
C GLU A 119 17.16 -3.70 -6.25
N ARG A 120 17.91 -4.76 -5.90
CA ARG A 120 17.93 -5.26 -4.53
C ARG A 120 18.93 -4.48 -3.69
N LEU A 121 18.46 -3.91 -2.59
CA LEU A 121 19.28 -3.13 -1.66
C LEU A 121 19.79 -3.95 -0.47
N ARG A 122 19.00 -4.93 0.02
CA ARG A 122 19.31 -5.76 1.20
C ARG A 122 18.77 -7.18 1.04
#